data_AF-A0A2S0L4Q7-F1
#
_entry.id   AF-A0A2S0L4Q7-F1
#
_cell.length_a   1.000
_cell.length_b   1.000
_cell.length_c   1.000
_cell.angle_alpha   90.00
_cell.angle_beta   90.00
_cell.angle_gamma   90.00
#
_symmetry.space_group_name_H-M   'P 1'
#
loop_
_entity.id
_entity.type
_entity.pdbx_description
1 polymer ?
#
loop_
_entity_poly.entity_id
_entity_poly.type
_entity_poly.pdbx_seq_one_letter_code
_entity_poly.pdbx_strand_id
1 'polypeptide(L)'
;MTNKQKRFIEEYLIDFNATQSAIRAGYSVDTAYQSGAENLKKPQIKSKIEKALAERSRRTGITQDRVIQELARIAFVNFNDIVDENGEIKTDASADDLACVESYKVENGDSINGSSSKREVKLASKMKALELLGKHLGMFSDKFDVNMNLPVIISGEDELEE
;
A
#
# COMPACT_ATOMS: atom_id res chain seq x y z
N MET A 1 -30.68 14.56 -2.45
CA MET A 1 -29.81 13.46 -2.93
C MET A 1 -30.64 12.18 -3.02
N THR A 2 -30.64 11.51 -4.17
CA THR A 2 -31.48 10.32 -4.42
C THR A 2 -30.90 9.07 -3.77
N ASN A 3 -31.71 8.00 -3.65
CA ASN A 3 -31.23 6.71 -3.12
C ASN A 3 -30.12 6.10 -4.00
N LYS A 4 -30.24 6.20 -5.33
CA LYS A 4 -29.18 5.77 -6.26
C LYS A 4 -27.88 6.55 -6.07
N GLN A 5 -27.95 7.85 -5.81
CA GLN A 5 -26.76 8.66 -5.53
C GLN A 5 -26.11 8.31 -4.18
N LYS A 6 -26.91 8.02 -3.14
CA LYS A 6 -26.38 7.54 -1.86
C LYS A 6 -25.65 6.22 -2.04
N ARG A 7 -26.28 5.25 -2.72
CA ARG A 7 -25.67 3.94 -2.98
C ARG A 7 -24.42 4.07 -3.83
N PHE A 8 -24.42 4.96 -4.83
CA PHE A 8 -23.24 5.25 -5.64
C PHE A 8 -22.05 5.71 -4.79
N ILE A 9 -22.28 6.60 -3.81
CA ILE A 9 -21.22 7.08 -2.91
C ILE A 9 -20.66 5.92 -2.07
N GLU A 10 -21.54 5.09 -1.51
CA GLU A 10 -21.15 3.93 -0.69
C GLU A 10 -20.27 2.96 -1.48
N GLU A 11 -20.68 2.62 -2.71
CA GLU A 11 -19.93 1.70 -3.58
C GLU A 11 -18.61 2.32 -4.05
N TYR A 12 -18.59 3.62 -4.38
CA TYR A 12 -17.40 4.31 -4.85
C TYR A 12 -16.29 4.39 -3.79
N LEU A 13 -16.64 4.44 -2.51
CA LEU A 13 -15.66 4.48 -1.42
C LEU A 13 -14.95 3.13 -1.18
N ILE A 14 -15.40 2.05 -1.82
CA ILE A 14 -14.82 0.72 -1.72
C ILE A 14 -13.60 0.60 -2.63
N ASP A 15 -13.76 0.89 -3.93
CA ASP A 15 -12.76 0.60 -4.97
C ASP A 15 -12.43 1.79 -5.87
N PHE A 16 -13.07 2.95 -5.64
CA PHE A 16 -12.93 4.16 -6.46
C PHE A 16 -13.20 3.95 -7.97
N ASN A 17 -13.95 2.92 -8.33
CA ASN A 17 -14.36 2.65 -9.70
C ASN A 17 -15.76 3.23 -9.98
N ALA A 18 -15.80 4.36 -10.68
CA ALA A 18 -17.05 5.08 -10.95
C ALA A 18 -18.07 4.25 -11.74
N THR A 19 -17.64 3.51 -12.76
CA THR A 19 -18.53 2.70 -13.60
C THR A 19 -19.14 1.56 -12.78
N GLN A 20 -18.31 0.81 -12.06
CA GLN A 20 -18.78 -0.32 -11.24
C GLN A 20 -19.67 0.15 -10.10
N SER A 21 -19.35 1.31 -9.51
CA SER A 21 -20.17 1.93 -8.47
C SER A 21 -21.56 2.31 -8.99
N ALA A 22 -21.66 2.81 -10.23
CA ALA A 22 -22.94 3.11 -10.86
C ALA A 22 -23.77 1.85 -11.13
N ILE A 23 -23.15 0.77 -11.62
CA ILE A 23 -23.83 -0.51 -11.82
C ILE A 23 -24.40 -1.03 -10.50
N ARG A 24 -23.58 -1.13 -9.45
CA ARG A 24 -23.99 -1.61 -8.12
C ARG A 24 -25.03 -0.70 -7.45
N ALA A 25 -25.03 0.60 -7.78
CA ALA A 25 -26.03 1.56 -7.34
C ALA A 25 -27.35 1.50 -8.12
N GLY A 26 -27.48 0.60 -9.10
CA GLY A 26 -28.70 0.38 -9.87
C GLY A 26 -28.90 1.36 -11.02
N TYR A 27 -27.84 1.95 -11.56
CA TYR A 27 -27.89 2.63 -12.86
C TYR A 27 -27.90 1.60 -14.00
N SER A 28 -28.38 1.99 -15.18
CA SER A 28 -28.36 1.12 -16.35
C SER A 28 -26.91 0.76 -16.71
N VAL A 29 -26.67 -0.51 -17.02
CA VAL A 29 -25.34 -1.03 -17.40
C VAL A 29 -24.80 -0.29 -18.64
N ASP A 30 -25.67 -0.07 -19.63
CA ASP A 30 -25.31 0.57 -20.91
C ASP A 30 -24.84 2.01 -20.73
N THR A 31 -25.31 2.69 -19.68
CA THR A 31 -25.00 4.10 -19.40
C THR A 31 -24.23 4.29 -18.09
N ALA A 32 -23.74 3.21 -17.48
CA ALA A 32 -23.08 3.25 -16.18
C ALA A 32 -21.81 4.11 -16.19
N TYR A 33 -21.05 4.07 -17.29
CA TYR A 33 -19.86 4.90 -17.48
C TYR A 33 -20.21 6.39 -17.42
N GLN A 34 -21.21 6.81 -18.20
CA GLN A 34 -21.67 8.20 -18.25
C GLN A 34 -22.27 8.63 -16.90
N SER A 35 -23.11 7.79 -16.31
CA SER A 35 -23.75 8.05 -15.02
C SER A 35 -22.72 8.19 -13.89
N GLY A 36 -21.69 7.34 -13.87
CA GLY A 36 -20.60 7.41 -12.90
C GLY A 36 -19.80 8.71 -13.03
N ALA A 37 -19.39 9.06 -14.26
CA ALA A 37 -18.68 10.30 -14.53
C ALA A 37 -19.51 11.55 -14.18
N GLU A 38 -20.81 11.54 -14.51
CA GLU A 38 -21.73 12.63 -14.17
C GLU A 38 -21.89 12.77 -12.65
N ASN A 39 -22.06 11.67 -11.92
CA ASN A 39 -22.19 11.69 -10.47
C ASN A 39 -20.94 12.29 -9.80
N LEU A 40 -19.74 11.98 -10.27
CA LEU A 40 -18.50 12.55 -9.72
C LEU A 40 -18.35 14.05 -9.99
N LYS A 41 -18.98 14.58 -11.04
CA LYS A 41 -19.00 16.03 -11.33
C LYS A 41 -19.98 16.81 -10.45
N LYS A 42 -20.96 16.15 -9.83
CA LYS A 42 -21.97 16.83 -8.99
C LYS A 42 -21.35 17.28 -7.67
N PRO A 43 -21.34 18.59 -7.34
CA PRO A 43 -20.68 19.12 -6.14
C PRO A 43 -21.14 18.45 -4.84
N GLN A 44 -22.44 18.18 -4.73
CA GLN A 44 -23.04 17.52 -3.56
C GLN A 44 -22.56 16.07 -3.34
N ILE A 45 -22.27 15.33 -4.42
CA ILE A 45 -21.75 13.96 -4.34
C ILE A 45 -20.26 14.01 -4.00
N LYS A 46 -19.51 14.87 -4.69
CA LYS A 46 -18.09 15.11 -4.41
C LYS A 46 -17.85 15.48 -2.95
N SER A 47 -18.60 16.45 -2.43
CA SER A 47 -18.52 16.87 -1.02
C SER A 47 -18.81 15.75 -0.03
N LYS A 48 -19.74 14.84 -0.35
CA LYS A 48 -20.06 13.68 0.49
C LYS A 48 -18.94 12.64 0.49
N ILE A 49 -18.34 12.37 -0.67
CA ILE A 49 -17.17 11.49 -0.81
C ILE A 49 -16.00 12.07 -0.01
N GLU A 50 -15.69 13.36 -0.19
CA GLU A 50 -14.62 14.05 0.53
C GLU A 50 -14.83 13.98 2.06
N LYS A 51 -16.05 14.23 2.53
CA LYS A 51 -16.39 14.12 3.95
C LYS A 51 -16.17 12.70 4.48
N ALA A 52 -16.61 11.69 3.74
CA ALA A 52 -16.45 10.28 4.13
C ALA A 52 -14.97 9.85 4.13
N LEU A 53 -14.17 10.33 3.17
CA LEU A 53 -12.72 10.10 3.14
C LEU A 53 -12.03 10.77 4.32
N ALA A 54 -12.39 12.01 4.65
CA ALA A 54 -11.85 12.72 5.81
C ALA A 54 -12.21 12.02 7.12
N GLU A 55 -13.45 11.53 7.25
CA GLU A 55 -13.88 10.76 8.42
C GLU A 55 -13.17 9.42 8.53
N ARG A 56 -13.00 8.71 7.41
CA ARG A 56 -12.20 7.47 7.36
C ARG A 56 -10.76 7.74 7.78
N SER A 57 -10.14 8.77 7.23
CA SER A 57 -8.77 9.18 7.57
C SER A 57 -8.64 9.56 9.05
N ARG A 58 -9.62 10.28 9.62
CA ARG A 58 -9.64 10.60 11.06
C ARG A 58 -9.78 9.35 11.93
N ARG A 59 -10.66 8.42 11.55
CA ARG A 59 -10.92 7.20 12.33
C ARG A 59 -9.75 6.22 12.30
N THR A 60 -9.11 6.04 11.15
CA THR A 60 -7.97 5.13 11.03
C THR A 60 -6.65 5.80 11.43
N GLY A 61 -6.56 7.12 11.29
CA GLY A 61 -5.32 7.86 11.43
C GLY A 61 -4.25 7.43 10.43
N ILE A 62 -4.61 6.72 9.34
CA ILE A 62 -3.68 6.26 8.30
C ILE A 62 -3.72 7.28 7.17
N THR A 63 -2.66 8.09 7.07
CA THR A 63 -2.44 9.07 6.00
C THR A 63 -1.21 8.67 5.18
N GLN A 64 -1.06 9.26 3.99
CA GLN A 64 0.15 9.07 3.19
C GLN A 64 1.40 9.49 3.97
N ASP A 65 1.35 10.64 4.64
CA ASP A 65 2.44 11.13 5.49
C ASP A 65 2.78 10.14 6.61
N ARG A 66 1.77 9.57 7.28
CA ARG A 66 2.01 8.58 8.34
C ARG A 66 2.67 7.32 7.79
N VAL A 67 2.20 6.79 6.66
CA VAL A 67 2.82 5.61 6.04
C VAL A 67 4.27 5.88 5.68
N ILE A 68 4.58 7.06 5.15
CA ILE A 68 5.96 7.47 4.84
C ILE A 68 6.79 7.59 6.12
N GLN A 69 6.24 8.16 7.19
CA GLN A 69 6.90 8.25 8.49
C GLN A 69 7.22 6.87 9.07
N GLU A 70 6.27 5.92 9.05
CA GLU A 70 6.52 4.55 9.53
C GLU A 70 7.59 3.84 8.69
N LEU A 71 7.55 3.98 7.36
CA LEU A 71 8.60 3.45 6.49
C LEU A 71 9.96 4.09 6.78
N ALA A 72 10.00 5.40 7.02
CA ALA A 72 11.23 6.10 7.37
C ALA A 72 11.81 5.62 8.70
N ARG A 73 10.97 5.39 9.72
CA ARG A 73 11.42 4.78 10.99
C ARG A 73 12.10 3.44 10.75
N ILE A 74 11.47 2.51 10.04
CA ILE A 74 12.08 1.21 9.71
C ILE A 74 13.37 1.39 8.87
N ALA A 75 13.35 2.32 7.92
CA ALA A 75 14.47 2.57 7.02
C ALA A 75 15.69 3.19 7.72
N PHE A 76 15.50 3.89 8.85
CA PHE A 76 16.56 4.66 9.51
C PHE A 76 16.78 4.30 10.96
N VAL A 77 16.04 3.33 11.51
CA VAL A 77 16.24 2.82 12.87
C VAL A 77 17.69 2.37 13.06
N ASN A 78 18.20 2.67 14.24
CA ASN A 78 19.53 2.33 14.69
C ASN A 78 19.42 1.21 15.73
N PHE A 79 20.09 0.09 15.45
CA PHE A 79 20.04 -1.09 16.31
C PHE A 79 20.52 -0.81 17.74
N ASN A 80 21.52 0.07 17.89
CA ASN A 80 22.08 0.44 19.18
C ASN A 80 21.12 1.27 20.04
N ASP A 81 20.04 1.81 19.48
CA ASP A 81 19.03 2.54 20.24
C ASP A 81 17.97 1.58 20.83
N ILE A 82 17.97 0.31 20.38
CA ILE A 82 17.03 -0.73 20.82
C ILE A 82 17.70 -1.71 21.78
N VAL A 83 18.93 -2.12 21.49
CA VAL A 83 19.59 -3.24 22.17
C VAL A 83 20.87 -2.78 22.87
N ASP A 84 21.12 -3.30 24.07
CA ASP A 84 22.34 -3.04 24.83
C ASP A 84 23.51 -3.97 24.42
N GLU A 85 24.65 -3.83 25.10
CA GLU A 85 25.84 -4.66 24.87
C GLU A 85 25.65 -6.15 25.19
N ASN A 86 24.62 -6.51 25.97
CA ASN A 86 24.28 -7.87 26.36
C ASN A 86 23.21 -8.50 25.46
N GLY A 87 22.71 -7.77 24.46
CA GLY A 87 21.63 -8.25 23.59
C GLY A 87 20.23 -8.09 24.21
N GLU A 88 20.09 -7.31 25.28
CA GLU A 88 18.82 -7.01 25.93
C GLU A 88 18.17 -5.76 25.34
N ILE A 89 16.82 -5.76 25.28
CA ILE A 89 16.10 -4.56 24.87
C ILE A 89 16.28 -3.51 25.96
N LYS A 90 16.77 -2.34 25.56
CA LYS A 90 17.00 -1.22 26.46
C LYS A 90 15.68 -0.75 27.09
N THR A 91 15.75 -0.40 28.36
CA THR A 91 14.57 0.10 29.10
C THR A 91 14.16 1.52 28.69
N ASP A 92 15.09 2.27 28.10
CA ASP A 92 14.90 3.62 27.57
C ASP A 92 14.71 3.65 26.05
N ALA A 93 14.60 2.49 25.38
CA ALA A 93 14.27 2.41 23.96
C ALA A 93 12.92 3.08 23.67
N SER A 94 12.85 3.89 22.63
CA SER A 94 11.62 4.61 22.29
C SER A 94 10.55 3.67 21.74
N ALA A 95 9.28 4.02 21.92
CA ALA A 95 8.17 3.23 21.36
C ALA A 95 8.24 3.14 19.82
N ASP A 96 8.77 4.17 19.17
CA ASP A 96 8.94 4.24 17.71
C ASP A 96 10.03 3.25 17.23
N ASP A 97 11.13 3.13 17.98
CA ASP A 97 12.21 2.19 17.65
C ASP A 97 11.78 0.74 17.94
N LEU A 98 11.09 0.51 19.06
CA LEU A 98 10.53 -0.80 19.41
C LEU A 98 9.50 -1.29 18.39
N ALA A 99 8.73 -0.38 17.77
CA ALA A 99 7.80 -0.71 16.69
C ALA A 99 8.51 -1.26 15.44
N CYS A 100 9.82 -1.03 15.29
CA CYS A 100 10.62 -1.58 14.21
C CYS A 100 11.11 -3.02 14.48
N VAL A 101 10.89 -3.59 15.67
CA VAL A 101 11.27 -4.97 16.01
C VAL A 101 10.26 -5.95 15.39
N GLU A 102 10.76 -6.83 14.52
CA GLU A 102 9.97 -7.89 13.88
C GLU A 102 9.84 -9.12 14.78
N SER A 103 10.91 -9.47 15.50
CA SER A 103 10.87 -10.56 16.47
C SER A 103 11.93 -10.43 17.57
N TYR A 104 11.60 -10.97 18.74
CA TYR A 104 12.48 -11.09 19.88
C TYR A 104 12.41 -12.51 20.43
N LYS A 105 13.55 -13.21 20.47
CA LYS A 105 13.64 -14.59 20.98
C LYS A 105 14.67 -14.68 22.09
N VAL A 106 14.31 -15.43 23.15
CA VAL A 106 15.19 -15.74 24.27
C VAL A 106 15.15 -17.25 24.47
N GLU A 107 16.30 -17.90 24.35
CA GLU A 107 16.50 -19.32 24.62
C GLU A 107 17.38 -19.44 25.86
N ASN A 108 16.83 -20.03 26.92
CA ASN A 108 17.57 -20.31 28.14
C ASN A 108 17.97 -21.79 28.13
N GLY A 109 19.25 -22.06 28.34
CA GLY A 109 19.78 -23.41 28.54
C GLY A 109 20.35 -23.54 29.95
N ASP A 110 19.93 -24.58 30.66
CA ASP A 110 20.56 -24.98 31.92
C ASP A 110 21.64 -26.00 31.61
N SER A 111 22.87 -25.72 32.06
CA SER A 111 24.00 -26.64 31.96
C SER A 111 24.58 -26.89 33.34
N ILE A 112 25.27 -28.02 33.50
CA ILE A 112 25.89 -28.45 34.77
C ILE A 112 26.90 -27.40 35.29
N ASN A 113 27.43 -26.52 34.43
CA ASN A 113 28.39 -25.46 34.75
C ASN A 113 27.80 -24.03 34.77
N GLY A 114 26.48 -23.86 34.70
CA GLY A 114 25.82 -22.55 34.75
C GLY A 114 24.69 -22.39 33.73
N SER A 115 23.92 -21.32 33.88
CA SER A 115 22.87 -20.93 32.93
C SER A 115 23.47 -20.14 31.76
N SER A 116 23.01 -20.44 30.54
CA SER A 116 23.34 -19.68 29.34
C SER A 116 22.06 -19.16 28.69
N SER A 117 21.99 -17.86 28.42
CA SER A 117 20.89 -17.24 27.68
C SER A 117 21.35 -16.81 26.30
N LYS A 118 20.69 -17.29 25.25
CA LYS A 118 20.86 -16.82 23.87
C LYS A 118 19.70 -15.89 23.52
N ARG A 119 20.02 -14.69 23.03
CA ARG A 119 19.05 -13.67 22.64
C ARG A 119 19.19 -13.36 21.16
N GLU A 120 18.07 -13.26 20.44
CA GLU A 120 18.02 -12.88 19.03
C GLU A 120 16.98 -11.76 18.88
N VAL A 121 17.43 -10.61 18.36
CA VAL A 121 16.56 -9.46 18.02
C VAL A 121 16.59 -9.27 16.51
N LYS A 122 15.44 -9.34 15.86
CA LYS A 122 15.29 -9.10 14.43
C LYS A 122 14.51 -7.81 14.20
N LEU A 123 15.09 -6.90 13.42
CA LEU A 123 14.40 -5.69 12.97
C LEU A 123 13.66 -5.94 11.65
N ALA A 124 12.60 -5.17 11.43
CA ALA A 124 11.88 -5.14 10.17
C ALA A 124 12.82 -4.77 9.01
N SER A 125 12.45 -5.19 7.79
CA SER A 125 13.33 -5.07 6.63
C SER A 125 13.61 -3.62 6.23
N LYS A 126 14.78 -3.11 6.63
CA LYS A 126 15.34 -1.81 6.22
C LYS A 126 15.39 -1.66 4.70
N MET A 127 15.83 -2.71 4.01
CA MET A 127 15.93 -2.72 2.55
C MET A 127 14.57 -2.55 1.88
N LYS A 128 13.53 -3.23 2.39
CA LYS A 128 12.19 -3.09 1.81
C LYS A 128 11.59 -1.71 2.06
N ALA A 129 11.83 -1.15 3.23
CA ALA A 129 11.39 0.21 3.54
C ALA A 129 12.05 1.25 2.62
N LEU A 130 13.37 1.16 2.42
CA LEU A 130 14.11 2.02 1.48
C LEU A 130 13.66 1.85 0.02
N GLU A 131 13.37 0.63 -0.42
CA GLU A 131 12.81 0.38 -1.75
C GLU A 131 11.47 1.10 -1.94
N LEU A 132 10.55 0.97 -0.98
CA LEU A 132 9.23 1.62 -1.05
C LEU A 132 9.32 3.14 -1.00
N LEU A 133 10.21 3.68 -0.15
CA LEU A 133 10.48 5.12 -0.09
C LEU A 133 11.09 5.62 -1.40
N GLY A 134 12.09 4.91 -1.95
CA GLY A 134 12.70 5.27 -3.24
C GLY A 134 11.70 5.22 -4.40
N LYS A 135 10.80 4.23 -4.42
CA LYS A 135 9.68 4.19 -5.39
C LYS A 135 8.75 5.38 -5.22
N HIS A 136 8.39 5.73 -3.98
CA HIS A 136 7.54 6.89 -3.71
C HIS A 136 8.18 8.21 -4.16
N LEU A 137 9.50 8.34 -4.06
CA LEU A 137 10.28 9.48 -4.53
C LEU A 137 10.58 9.45 -6.04
N GLY A 138 10.18 8.40 -6.75
CA GLY A 138 10.47 8.23 -8.18
C GLY A 138 11.94 7.98 -8.51
N MET A 139 12.73 7.48 -7.55
CA MET A 139 14.16 7.21 -7.72
C MET A 139 14.45 5.99 -8.61
N PHE A 140 13.49 5.07 -8.73
CA PHE A 140 13.61 3.88 -9.56
C PHE A 140 12.69 4.02 -10.78
N SER A 141 13.24 3.77 -11.97
CA SER A 141 12.48 3.76 -13.21
C SER A 141 12.20 2.34 -13.69
N ASP A 142 10.94 1.97 -13.86
CA ASP A 142 10.52 0.72 -14.52
C ASP A 142 10.51 0.87 -16.06
N LYS A 143 11.39 1.70 -16.63
CA LYS A 143 11.39 1.97 -18.08
C LYS A 143 11.87 0.72 -18.83
N PHE A 144 10.92 -0.05 -19.35
CA PHE A 144 11.16 -0.95 -20.47
C PHE A 144 11.29 -0.11 -21.75
N ASP A 145 12.49 -0.06 -22.31
CA ASP A 145 12.74 0.50 -23.64
C ASP A 145 12.21 -0.51 -24.69
N VAL A 146 10.95 -0.36 -25.11
CA VAL A 146 10.36 -1.22 -26.14
C VAL A 146 10.51 -0.55 -27.51
N ASN A 147 11.73 -0.53 -28.03
CA ASN A 147 11.97 -0.34 -29.47
C ASN A 147 11.84 -1.71 -30.17
N MET A 148 10.62 -2.24 -30.28
CA MET A 148 10.37 -3.41 -31.11
C MET A 148 10.03 -2.98 -32.53
N ASN A 149 11.04 -3.03 -33.41
CA ASN A 149 10.84 -2.94 -34.85
C ASN A 149 10.31 -4.29 -35.35
N LEU A 150 9.03 -4.57 -35.11
CA LEU A 150 8.36 -5.79 -35.57
C LEU A 150 8.16 -5.70 -37.09
N PRO A 151 8.82 -6.55 -37.90
CA PRO A 151 8.50 -6.62 -39.32
C PRO A 151 7.07 -7.18 -39.46
N VAL A 152 6.20 -6.38 -40.06
CA VAL A 152 4.86 -6.83 -40.44
C VAL A 152 5.01 -7.77 -41.63
N ILE A 153 4.95 -9.08 -41.39
CA ILE A 153 4.85 -10.09 -42.44
C ILE A 153 3.37 -10.28 -42.72
N ILE A 154 2.89 -9.72 -43.83
CA ILE A 154 1.55 -10.01 -44.36
C ILE A 154 1.67 -11.29 -45.16
N SER A 155 1.25 -12.42 -44.60
CA SER A 155 1.09 -13.68 -45.34
C SER A 155 -0.36 -13.83 -45.78
N GLY A 156 -0.63 -13.54 -47.05
CA GLY A 156 -1.93 -13.79 -47.66
C GLY A 156 -1.95 -13.36 -49.12
N GLU A 157 -1.67 -14.30 -50.01
CA GLU A 157 -2.34 -14.52 -51.31
C GLU A 157 -1.53 -15.60 -52.04
N ASP A 158 -1.99 -16.85 -51.95
CA ASP A 158 -1.67 -17.92 -52.89
C ASP A 158 -2.73 -19.01 -52.69
N GLU A 159 -3.94 -18.77 -53.19
CA GLU A 159 -4.88 -19.81 -53.59
C GLU A 159 -6.11 -19.18 -54.26
N LEU A 160 -5.92 -18.62 -55.46
CA LEU A 160 -6.98 -18.50 -56.45
C LEU A 160 -6.40 -18.64 -57.87
N GLU A 161 -6.90 -19.66 -58.57
CA GLU A 161 -6.94 -19.86 -60.03
C GLU A 161 -5.72 -20.51 -60.73
N GLU A 162 -5.81 -21.84 -60.93
CA GLU A 162 -5.89 -22.45 -62.28
C GLU A 162 -6.89 -23.61 -62.28
#